data_AF-A0A7V0YGU7-F1
#
_entry.id   AF-A0A7V0YGU7-F1
#
_cell.length_a   1.000
_cell.length_b   1.000
_cell.length_c   1.000
_cell.angle_alpha   90.00
_cell.angle_beta   90.00
_cell.angle_gamma   90.00
#
_symmetry.space_group_name_H-M   'P 1'
#
loop_
_entity.id
_entity.type
_entity.pdbx_description
1 polymer ?
#
loop_
_entity_poly.entity_id
_entity_poly.type
_entity_poly.pdbx_seq_one_letter_code
_entity_poly.pdbx_strand_id
1 'polypeptide(L)'
;MLERMSIFTKISIGLAVMLLLLFVTSTNSFIAQSRTNHVVSSYQRALKNVELISEVHLLVEQSSKLVDDVLVAGNPEAIYSSYKELRKTIDSKSAELDQALRSAEADQLLANIKQDLAVADLRAREIFKMPSNMRNQKNAGQAVKSFNAAINKASNDVNELHKLITKQSTGLSDQISKTQKRAGTTNWLIIALSIIVFGAVTIALKRQVIDPSRNAFRKISESAKSLLDSSQRVALNSEQIKNANTEIVNSMSVFSRTSEEQANSVLEVNQLAGQISTAIKQVANGAQEQARDVSEAHRMMEQLSSAVSEVVENATTVARVASASLGTAETGKDSVDKAVSGMSAMRETVLSTANKIQALGEKSKQIGEIIEVIDDIAEQTNLLALNAAIEAA
;
A
#
# COMPACT_ATOMS: atom_id res chain seq x y z
N MET A 1 24.15 -56.03 -42.58
CA MET A 1 24.87 -56.02 -41.27
C MET A 1 24.00 -56.50 -40.12
N LEU A 2 22.74 -56.05 -39.99
CA LEU A 2 21.80 -56.48 -38.94
C LEU A 2 21.39 -57.96 -38.98
N GLU A 3 21.37 -58.60 -40.15
CA GLU A 3 20.94 -60.01 -40.27
C GLU A 3 21.90 -61.02 -39.61
N ARG A 4 23.18 -60.67 -39.44
CA ARG A 4 24.21 -61.55 -38.84
C ARG A 4 24.38 -61.36 -37.32
N MET A 5 23.61 -60.48 -36.70
CA MET A 5 23.74 -60.18 -35.27
C MET A 5 22.99 -61.19 -34.39
N SER A 6 23.54 -61.49 -33.21
CA SER A 6 22.86 -62.36 -32.23
C SER A 6 21.53 -61.75 -31.78
N ILE A 7 20.58 -62.60 -31.38
CA ILE A 7 19.26 -62.17 -30.89
C ILE A 7 19.40 -61.21 -29.70
N PHE A 8 20.31 -61.53 -28.78
CA PHE A 8 20.61 -60.69 -27.63
C PHE A 8 21.05 -59.28 -28.07
N THR A 9 21.98 -59.18 -29.03
CA THR A 9 22.45 -57.88 -29.53
C THR A 9 21.33 -57.05 -30.16
N LYS A 10 20.38 -57.67 -30.86
CA LYS A 10 19.23 -56.97 -31.46
C LYS A 10 18.28 -56.41 -30.40
N ILE A 11 18.00 -57.19 -29.35
CA ILE A 11 17.16 -56.76 -28.23
C ILE A 11 17.87 -55.63 -27.45
N SER A 12 19.16 -55.77 -27.16
CA SER A 12 19.95 -54.75 -26.47
C SER A 12 19.99 -53.43 -27.23
N ILE A 13 20.08 -53.45 -28.57
CA ILE A 13 20.02 -52.23 -29.40
C ILE A 13 18.64 -51.56 -29.29
N GLY A 14 17.55 -52.33 -29.37
CA GLY A 14 16.20 -51.78 -29.22
C GLY A 14 15.99 -51.12 -27.85
N LEU A 15 16.48 -51.76 -26.79
CA LEU A 15 16.41 -51.26 -25.42
C LEU A 15 17.31 -50.02 -25.23
N ALA A 16 18.51 -50.02 -25.81
CA ALA A 16 19.41 -48.88 -25.80
C ALA A 16 18.82 -47.65 -26.52
N VAL A 17 18.12 -47.84 -27.65
CA VAL A 17 17.43 -46.76 -28.36
C VAL A 17 16.30 -46.17 -27.51
N MET A 18 15.53 -47.00 -26.80
CA MET A 18 14.48 -46.49 -25.89
C MET A 18 15.07 -45.70 -24.72
N LEU A 19 16.13 -46.21 -24.10
CA LEU A 19 16.83 -45.50 -23.02
C LEU A 19 17.42 -44.17 -23.49
N LEU A 20 17.97 -44.13 -24.71
CA LEU A 20 18.49 -42.91 -25.30
C LEU A 20 17.38 -41.89 -25.57
N LEU A 21 16.21 -42.31 -26.05
CA LEU A 21 15.07 -41.42 -26.24
C LEU A 21 14.55 -40.85 -24.91
N LEU A 22 14.46 -41.68 -23.86
CA LEU A 22 14.12 -41.24 -22.50
C LEU A 22 15.16 -40.27 -21.94
N PHE A 23 16.43 -40.50 -22.24
CA PHE A 23 17.50 -39.60 -21.83
C PHE A 23 17.41 -38.24 -22.54
N VAL A 24 17.10 -38.23 -23.83
CA VAL A 24 16.92 -37.01 -24.63
C VAL A 24 15.71 -36.21 -24.16
N THR A 25 14.56 -36.85 -23.89
CA THR A 25 13.37 -36.15 -23.34
C THR A 25 13.66 -35.54 -21.98
N SER A 26 14.28 -36.30 -21.08
CA SER A 26 14.62 -35.85 -19.73
C SER A 26 15.60 -34.66 -19.78
N THR A 27 16.65 -34.75 -20.60
CA THR A 27 17.65 -33.69 -20.75
C THR A 27 17.03 -32.42 -21.33
N ASN A 28 16.19 -32.53 -22.37
CA ASN A 28 15.51 -31.38 -22.96
C ASN A 28 14.55 -30.70 -21.96
N SER A 29 13.79 -31.50 -21.21
CA SER A 29 12.88 -31.01 -20.16
C SER A 29 13.65 -30.27 -19.07
N PHE A 30 14.78 -30.83 -18.61
CA PHE A 30 15.64 -30.21 -17.62
C PHE A 30 16.20 -28.85 -18.08
N ILE A 31 16.70 -28.78 -19.33
CA ILE A 31 17.22 -27.52 -19.90
C ILE A 31 16.10 -26.47 -20.02
N ALA A 32 14.92 -26.87 -20.47
CA ALA A 32 13.77 -25.97 -20.58
C ALA A 32 13.31 -25.44 -19.20
N GLN A 33 13.29 -26.31 -18.19
CA GLN A 33 12.97 -25.95 -16.81
C GLN A 33 14.01 -24.99 -16.22
N SER A 34 15.30 -25.27 -16.42
CA SER A 34 16.39 -24.40 -15.96
C SER A 34 16.30 -22.99 -16.55
N ARG A 35 16.07 -22.87 -17.87
CA ARG A 35 15.84 -21.56 -18.51
C ARG A 35 14.63 -20.85 -17.94
N THR A 36 13.53 -21.57 -17.72
CA THR A 36 12.31 -21.01 -17.13
C THR A 36 12.56 -20.47 -15.73
N ASN A 37 13.28 -21.22 -14.88
CA ASN A 37 13.61 -20.80 -13.51
C ASN A 37 14.45 -19.50 -13.50
N HIS A 38 15.37 -19.32 -14.44
CA HIS A 38 16.13 -18.07 -14.57
C HIS A 38 15.26 -16.86 -14.95
N VAL A 39 14.27 -17.04 -15.83
CA VAL A 39 13.36 -15.95 -16.20
C VAL A 39 12.37 -15.67 -15.06
N VAL A 40 11.86 -16.70 -14.37
CA VAL A 40 10.98 -16.57 -13.20
C VAL A 40 11.66 -15.82 -12.05
N SER A 41 12.91 -16.15 -11.73
CA SER A 41 13.66 -15.40 -10.69
C SER A 41 13.89 -13.94 -11.07
N SER A 42 14.10 -13.66 -12.37
CA SER A 42 14.20 -12.28 -12.87
C SER A 42 12.86 -11.55 -12.79
N TYR A 43 11.74 -12.24 -13.07
CA TYR A 43 10.39 -11.72 -12.92
C TYR A 43 10.05 -11.41 -11.46
N GLN A 44 10.39 -12.30 -10.52
CA GLN A 44 10.21 -12.07 -9.08
C GLN A 44 10.98 -10.84 -8.58
N ARG A 45 12.23 -10.65 -9.06
CA ARG A 45 13.00 -9.42 -8.76
C ARG A 45 12.32 -8.18 -9.31
N ALA A 46 11.81 -8.22 -10.53
CA ALA A 46 11.08 -7.11 -11.13
C ALA A 46 9.81 -6.77 -10.33
N LEU A 47 9.05 -7.77 -9.86
CA LEU A 47 7.87 -7.56 -8.99
C LEU A 47 8.24 -6.90 -7.66
N LYS A 48 9.31 -7.36 -7.00
CA LYS A 48 9.81 -6.71 -5.77
C LYS A 48 10.15 -5.24 -6.03
N ASN A 49 10.75 -4.94 -7.18
CA ASN A 49 11.06 -3.56 -7.56
C ASN A 49 9.79 -2.73 -7.81
N VAL A 50 8.74 -3.29 -8.42
CA VAL A 50 7.43 -2.60 -8.58
C VAL A 50 6.81 -2.25 -7.23
N GLU A 51 6.84 -3.20 -6.27
CA GLU A 51 6.36 -2.99 -4.91
C GLU A 51 7.13 -1.84 -4.23
N LEU A 52 8.46 -1.88 -4.30
CA LEU A 52 9.33 -0.86 -3.71
C LEU A 52 9.13 0.54 -4.35
N ILE A 53 8.93 0.61 -5.67
CA ILE A 53 8.57 1.87 -6.36
C ILE A 53 7.22 2.39 -5.89
N SER A 54 6.24 1.50 -5.67
CA SER A 54 4.90 1.86 -5.20
C SER A 54 4.94 2.40 -3.77
N GLU A 55 5.76 1.82 -2.90
CA GLU A 55 6.01 2.38 -1.55
C GLU A 55 6.62 3.78 -1.62
N VAL A 56 7.66 3.98 -2.45
CA VAL A 56 8.27 5.30 -2.64
C VAL A 56 7.25 6.30 -3.17
N HIS A 57 6.42 5.92 -4.14
CA HIS A 57 5.36 6.77 -4.68
C HIS A 57 4.40 7.25 -3.57
N LEU A 58 3.90 6.32 -2.76
CA LEU A 58 3.00 6.63 -1.65
C LEU A 58 3.65 7.57 -0.64
N LEU A 59 4.91 7.32 -0.27
CA LEU A 59 5.64 8.17 0.67
C LEU A 59 5.88 9.58 0.11
N VAL A 60 6.19 9.69 -1.20
CA VAL A 60 6.33 10.99 -1.87
C VAL A 60 5.00 11.75 -1.86
N GLU A 61 3.86 11.10 -2.13
CA GLU A 61 2.55 11.77 -2.04
C GLU A 61 2.19 12.20 -0.61
N GLN A 62 2.51 11.37 0.39
CA GLN A 62 2.30 11.70 1.80
C GLN A 62 3.06 12.96 2.25
N SER A 63 4.17 13.30 1.60
CA SER A 63 4.93 14.50 1.92
C SER A 63 4.16 15.80 1.63
N SER A 64 3.30 15.82 0.59
CA SER A 64 2.36 16.91 0.32
C SER A 64 1.34 17.06 1.44
N LYS A 65 0.74 15.95 1.87
CA LYS A 65 -0.27 15.94 2.93
C LYS A 65 0.28 16.52 4.24
N LEU A 66 1.49 16.15 4.65
CA LEU A 66 2.10 16.68 5.88
C LEU A 66 2.39 18.18 5.80
N VAL A 67 2.78 18.68 4.63
CA VAL A 67 2.99 20.12 4.43
C VAL A 67 1.67 20.88 4.43
N ASP A 68 0.62 20.32 3.83
CA ASP A 68 -0.73 20.90 3.85
C ASP A 68 -1.31 20.91 5.29
N ASP A 69 -1.13 19.83 6.05
CA ASP A 69 -1.59 19.70 7.43
C ASP A 69 -0.98 20.79 8.34
N VAL A 70 0.24 21.25 8.09
CA VAL A 70 0.92 22.31 8.88
C VAL A 70 0.29 23.68 8.71
N LEU A 71 -0.40 23.91 7.59
CA LEU A 71 -1.13 25.14 7.35
C LEU A 71 -2.42 25.20 8.17
N VAL A 72 -2.97 24.04 8.54
CA VAL A 72 -4.27 23.90 9.22
C VAL A 72 -4.10 23.57 10.72
N ALA A 73 -3.07 22.82 11.09
CA ALA A 73 -2.88 22.28 12.42
C ALA A 73 -2.06 23.20 13.36
N GLY A 74 -2.39 23.15 14.66
CA GLY A 74 -1.77 23.96 15.71
C GLY A 74 -0.39 23.49 16.22
N ASN A 75 0.16 22.38 15.71
CA ASN A 75 1.44 21.81 16.18
C ASN A 75 2.45 21.53 15.03
N PRO A 76 3.18 22.54 14.56
CA PRO A 76 4.12 22.40 13.45
C PRO A 76 5.37 21.58 13.77
N GLU A 77 5.83 21.53 15.02
CA GLU A 77 7.06 20.81 15.39
C GLU A 77 6.88 19.29 15.31
N ALA A 78 5.73 18.80 15.77
CA ALA A 78 5.37 17.39 15.66
C ALA A 78 5.25 16.97 14.19
N ILE A 79 4.60 17.78 13.35
CA ILE A 79 4.42 17.46 11.93
C ILE A 79 5.76 17.54 11.18
N TYR A 80 6.64 18.49 11.53
CA TYR A 80 7.97 18.57 10.94
C TYR A 80 8.84 17.34 11.26
N SER A 81 8.71 16.82 12.48
CA SER A 81 9.40 15.59 12.89
C SER A 81 8.90 14.39 12.09
N SER A 82 7.58 14.26 11.90
CA SER A 82 6.99 13.24 11.03
C SER A 82 7.45 13.37 9.57
N TYR A 83 7.50 14.60 9.04
CA TYR A 83 8.02 14.87 7.69
C TYR A 83 9.49 14.42 7.54
N LYS A 84 10.32 14.68 8.55
CA LYS A 84 11.73 14.28 8.54
C LYS A 84 11.90 12.76 8.54
N GLU A 85 11.10 12.04 9.32
CA GLU A 85 11.16 10.58 9.36
C GLU A 85 10.62 9.95 8.06
N LEU A 86 9.54 10.52 7.51
CA LEU A 86 9.03 10.16 6.18
C LEU A 86 10.14 10.33 5.13
N ARG A 87 10.84 11.48 5.15
CA ARG A 87 11.92 11.75 4.20
C ARG A 87 13.07 10.75 4.32
N LYS A 88 13.49 10.43 5.54
CA LYS A 88 14.52 9.41 5.78
C LYS A 88 14.10 8.05 5.23
N THR A 89 12.82 7.70 5.35
CA THR A 89 12.26 6.46 4.79
C THR A 89 12.32 6.47 3.26
N ILE A 90 11.94 7.58 2.62
CA ILE A 90 12.07 7.77 1.17
C ILE A 90 13.53 7.58 0.74
N ASP A 91 14.48 8.26 1.38
CA ASP A 91 15.89 8.18 1.01
C ASP A 91 16.43 6.74 1.14
N SER A 92 16.04 6.02 2.21
CA SER A 92 16.41 4.63 2.42
C SER A 92 15.85 3.70 1.33
N LYS A 93 14.58 3.88 0.96
CA LYS A 93 13.90 3.06 -0.04
C LYS A 93 14.39 3.38 -1.46
N SER A 94 14.65 4.64 -1.75
CA SER A 94 15.28 5.07 -3.01
C SER A 94 16.70 4.52 -3.13
N ALA A 95 17.47 4.38 -2.04
CA ALA A 95 18.78 3.73 -2.07
C ALA A 95 18.68 2.21 -2.33
N GLU A 96 17.66 1.54 -1.79
CA GLU A 96 17.39 0.13 -2.13
C GLU A 96 17.05 -0.02 -3.62
N LEU A 97 16.26 0.90 -4.19
CA LEU A 97 15.98 0.94 -5.63
C LEU A 97 17.23 1.17 -6.47
N ASP A 98 18.10 2.10 -6.06
CA ASP A 98 19.38 2.41 -6.73
C ASP A 98 20.30 1.17 -6.81
N GLN A 99 20.29 0.31 -5.79
CA GLN A 99 21.05 -0.94 -5.79
C GLN A 99 20.40 -2.05 -6.61
N ALA A 100 19.06 -2.09 -6.62
CA ALA A 100 18.27 -3.12 -7.28
C ALA A 100 18.12 -2.89 -8.79
N LEU A 101 18.08 -1.62 -9.21
CA LEU A 101 17.95 -1.20 -10.59
C LEU A 101 19.33 -1.00 -11.21
N ARG A 102 19.55 -1.56 -12.39
CA ARG A 102 20.80 -1.42 -13.15
C ARG A 102 20.47 -1.03 -14.58
N SER A 103 20.00 0.21 -14.75
CA SER A 103 19.59 0.75 -16.04
C SER A 103 19.91 2.24 -16.07
N ALA A 104 20.60 2.71 -17.11
CA ALA A 104 20.92 4.12 -17.27
C ALA A 104 19.68 5.03 -17.22
N GLU A 105 18.54 4.53 -17.69
CA GLU A 105 17.27 5.26 -17.65
C GLU A 105 16.67 5.31 -16.23
N ALA A 106 16.79 4.21 -15.46
CA ALA A 106 16.35 4.17 -14.07
C ALA A 106 17.24 5.04 -13.17
N ASP A 107 18.55 5.03 -13.40
CA ASP A 107 19.53 5.84 -12.68
C ASP A 107 19.26 7.33 -12.88
N GLN A 108 18.92 7.74 -14.11
CA GLN A 108 18.56 9.11 -14.42
C GLN A 108 17.26 9.54 -13.72
N LEU A 109 16.22 8.70 -13.73
CA LEU A 109 14.96 8.98 -13.03
C LEU A 109 15.17 9.08 -11.53
N LEU A 110 15.94 8.17 -10.92
CA LEU A 110 16.28 8.22 -9.50
C LEU A 110 17.08 9.48 -9.15
N ALA A 111 17.98 9.94 -10.03
CA ALA A 111 18.70 11.19 -9.86
C ALA A 111 17.77 12.41 -9.88
N ASN A 112 16.82 12.46 -10.82
CA ASN A 112 15.82 13.53 -10.89
C ASN A 112 14.93 13.54 -9.65
N ILE A 113 14.44 12.38 -9.22
CA ILE A 113 13.65 12.23 -7.99
C ILE A 113 14.42 12.79 -6.78
N LYS A 114 15.68 12.38 -6.60
CA LYS A 114 16.54 12.88 -5.51
C LYS A 114 16.68 14.41 -5.58
N GLN A 115 16.87 14.98 -6.78
CA GLN A 115 17.00 16.41 -6.99
C GLN A 115 15.72 17.19 -6.65
N ASP A 116 14.57 16.77 -7.19
CA ASP A 116 13.29 17.45 -6.94
C ASP A 116 12.86 17.34 -5.49
N LEU A 117 13.10 16.17 -4.88
CA LEU A 117 12.89 15.98 -3.46
C LEU A 117 13.81 16.89 -2.61
N ALA A 118 15.05 17.13 -3.01
CA ALA A 118 15.92 18.08 -2.30
C ALA A 118 15.40 19.53 -2.39
N VAL A 119 14.84 19.92 -3.54
CA VAL A 119 14.15 21.21 -3.70
C VAL A 119 12.92 21.29 -2.79
N ALA A 120 12.12 20.23 -2.73
CA ALA A 120 10.97 20.14 -1.84
C ALA A 120 11.39 20.30 -0.37
N ASP A 121 12.48 19.66 0.09
CA ASP A 121 12.96 19.79 1.47
C ASP A 121 13.41 21.20 1.85
N LEU A 122 13.95 21.97 0.90
CA LEU A 122 14.29 23.38 1.14
C LEU A 122 13.02 24.19 1.37
N ARG A 123 11.98 23.97 0.55
CA ARG A 123 10.68 24.67 0.67
C ARG A 123 9.90 24.23 1.89
N ALA A 124 9.89 22.95 2.21
CA ALA A 124 9.32 22.44 3.45
C ALA A 124 9.95 23.16 4.65
N ARG A 125 11.28 23.20 4.73
CA ARG A 125 11.99 23.90 5.82
C ARG A 125 11.60 25.37 5.94
N GLU A 126 11.40 26.08 4.83
CA GLU A 126 10.88 27.45 4.85
C GLU A 126 9.47 27.49 5.46
N ILE A 127 8.55 26.65 4.99
CA ILE A 127 7.14 26.59 5.45
C ILE A 127 7.05 26.27 6.94
N PHE A 128 7.77 25.24 7.41
CA PHE A 128 7.75 24.82 8.82
C PHE A 128 8.32 25.88 9.76
N LYS A 129 9.30 26.68 9.32
CA LYS A 129 9.89 27.78 10.08
C LYS A 129 9.07 29.08 10.02
N MET A 130 8.04 29.17 9.19
CA MET A 130 7.19 30.37 9.14
C MET A 130 6.39 30.53 10.45
N PRO A 131 6.38 31.73 11.05
CA PRO A 131 5.49 32.09 12.15
C PRO A 131 4.02 31.85 11.80
N SER A 132 3.22 31.44 12.78
CA SER A 132 1.82 31.04 12.62
C SER A 132 0.95 32.11 11.94
N ASN A 133 1.23 33.39 12.18
CA ASN A 133 0.53 34.54 11.58
C ASN A 133 0.86 34.78 10.09
N MET A 134 1.95 34.19 9.57
CA MET A 134 2.36 34.32 8.16
C MET A 134 1.99 33.11 7.30
N ARG A 135 1.56 31.99 7.91
CA ARG A 135 1.17 30.76 7.18
C ARG A 135 -0.09 30.89 6.34
N ASN A 136 -0.95 31.86 6.67
CA ASN A 136 -2.18 32.17 5.91
C ASN A 136 -2.00 33.34 4.93
N GLN A 137 -0.78 33.86 4.76
CA GLN A 137 -0.50 34.95 3.83
C GLN A 137 -0.08 34.44 2.44
N LYS A 138 -0.19 35.32 1.45
CA LYS A 138 0.16 35.08 0.03
C LYS A 138 1.56 34.45 -0.17
N ASN A 139 2.51 34.75 0.73
CA ASN A 139 3.87 34.21 0.69
C ASN A 139 3.95 32.73 1.07
N ALA A 140 3.14 32.26 2.02
CA ALA A 140 3.05 30.83 2.36
C ALA A 140 2.44 30.03 1.21
N GLY A 141 1.43 30.59 0.53
CA GLY A 141 0.85 30.00 -0.68
C GLY A 141 1.85 29.81 -1.82
N GLN A 142 2.83 30.72 -1.98
CA GLN A 142 3.88 30.56 -2.99
C GLN A 142 4.90 29.47 -2.61
N ALA A 143 5.28 29.38 -1.33
CA ALA A 143 6.18 28.35 -0.84
C ALA A 143 5.54 26.95 -0.99
N VAL A 144 4.28 26.80 -0.58
CA VAL A 144 3.50 25.56 -0.72
C VAL A 144 3.34 25.19 -2.19
N LYS A 145 3.01 26.15 -3.06
CA LYS A 145 2.93 25.91 -4.51
C LYS A 145 4.25 25.41 -5.09
N SER A 146 5.38 25.97 -4.66
CA SER A 146 6.71 25.54 -5.12
C SER A 146 7.09 24.16 -4.57
N PHE A 147 6.71 23.86 -3.33
CA PHE A 147 6.86 22.54 -2.71
C PHE A 147 6.05 21.48 -3.49
N ASN A 148 4.76 21.72 -3.70
CA ASN A 148 3.88 20.82 -4.43
C ASN A 148 4.33 20.64 -5.88
N ALA A 149 4.88 21.68 -6.52
CA ALA A 149 5.46 21.55 -7.87
C ALA A 149 6.67 20.60 -7.89
N ALA A 150 7.54 20.64 -6.88
CA ALA A 150 8.68 19.74 -6.78
C ALA A 150 8.24 18.30 -6.46
N ILE A 151 7.29 18.11 -5.55
CA ILE A 151 6.70 16.79 -5.26
C ILE A 151 6.00 16.20 -6.49
N ASN A 152 5.27 17.01 -7.25
CA ASN A 152 4.61 16.53 -8.48
C ASN A 152 5.61 16.09 -9.54
N LYS A 153 6.76 16.77 -9.69
CA LYS A 153 7.81 16.32 -10.59
C LYS A 153 8.43 15.01 -10.13
N ALA A 154 8.79 14.91 -8.85
CA ALA A 154 9.30 13.67 -8.27
C ALA A 154 8.29 12.52 -8.44
N SER A 155 7.00 12.78 -8.19
CA SER A 155 5.92 11.80 -8.37
C SER A 155 5.79 11.34 -9.83
N ASN A 156 5.90 12.27 -10.80
CA ASN A 156 5.90 11.93 -12.23
C ASN A 156 7.10 11.04 -12.61
N ASP A 157 8.30 11.33 -12.10
CA ASP A 157 9.48 10.51 -12.37
C ASP A 157 9.38 9.13 -11.69
N VAL A 158 8.80 9.05 -10.49
CA VAL A 158 8.47 7.77 -9.84
C VAL A 158 7.46 6.97 -10.67
N ASN A 159 6.46 7.63 -11.25
CA ASN A 159 5.48 6.99 -12.14
C ASN A 159 6.13 6.48 -13.43
N GLU A 160 7.07 7.23 -14.01
CA GLU A 160 7.79 6.77 -15.20
C GLU A 160 8.71 5.59 -14.87
N LEU A 161 9.35 5.61 -13.71
CA LEU A 161 10.11 4.48 -13.18
C LEU A 161 9.21 3.25 -12.99
N HIS A 162 8.00 3.44 -12.46
CA HIS A 162 6.99 2.39 -12.33
C HIS A 162 6.64 1.79 -13.70
N LYS A 163 6.34 2.63 -14.71
CA LYS A 163 6.03 2.15 -16.07
C LYS A 163 7.18 1.34 -16.67
N LEU A 164 8.42 1.80 -16.49
CA LEU A 164 9.62 1.13 -17.00
C LEU A 164 9.74 -0.29 -16.42
N ILE A 165 9.62 -0.44 -15.11
CA ILE A 165 9.75 -1.74 -14.44
C ILE A 165 8.54 -2.64 -14.69
N THR A 166 7.33 -2.08 -14.76
CA THR A 166 6.14 -2.85 -15.13
C THR A 166 6.22 -3.35 -16.58
N LYS A 167 6.76 -2.55 -17.50
CA LYS A 167 7.04 -3.00 -18.89
C LYS A 167 8.10 -4.11 -18.92
N GLN A 168 9.12 -4.02 -18.09
CA GLN A 168 10.12 -5.08 -17.96
C GLN A 168 9.50 -6.38 -17.40
N SER A 169 8.68 -6.27 -16.35
CA SER A 169 7.99 -7.38 -15.70
C SER A 169 7.01 -8.09 -16.66
N THR A 170 6.20 -7.33 -17.39
CA THR A 170 5.28 -7.88 -18.40
C THR A 170 6.04 -8.53 -19.57
N GLY A 171 7.16 -7.95 -20.00
CA GLY A 171 8.04 -8.56 -21.00
C GLY A 171 8.64 -9.89 -20.53
N LEU A 172 9.05 -9.99 -19.26
CA LEU A 172 9.52 -11.24 -18.66
C LEU A 172 8.40 -12.29 -18.56
N SER A 173 7.19 -11.89 -18.18
CA SER A 173 6.01 -12.77 -18.15
C SER A 173 5.69 -13.35 -19.54
N ASP A 174 5.74 -12.53 -20.59
CA ASP A 174 5.57 -12.99 -21.98
C ASP A 174 6.68 -13.95 -22.40
N GLN A 175 7.94 -13.69 -22.01
CA GLN A 175 9.04 -14.63 -22.23
C GLN A 175 8.84 -15.97 -21.52
N ILE A 176 8.33 -15.97 -20.28
CA ILE A 176 8.00 -17.21 -19.55
C ILE A 176 6.95 -18.00 -20.33
N SER A 177 5.86 -17.35 -20.76
CA SER A 177 4.78 -18.00 -21.52
C SER A 177 5.28 -18.58 -22.85
N LYS A 178 6.05 -17.80 -23.62
CA LYS A 178 6.64 -18.26 -24.90
C LYS A 178 7.62 -19.41 -24.69
N THR A 179 8.45 -19.35 -23.65
CA THR A 179 9.41 -20.41 -23.32
C THR A 179 8.70 -21.69 -22.90
N GLN A 180 7.66 -21.60 -22.07
CA GLN A 180 6.85 -22.76 -21.69
C GLN A 180 6.10 -23.38 -22.88
N LYS A 181 5.50 -22.56 -23.76
CA LYS A 181 4.83 -23.06 -24.98
C LYS A 181 5.81 -23.76 -25.92
N ARG A 182 7.01 -23.20 -26.13
CA ARG A 182 8.08 -23.84 -26.93
C ARG A 182 8.58 -25.14 -26.28
N ALA A 183 8.73 -25.17 -24.96
CA ALA A 183 9.09 -26.38 -24.24
C ALA A 183 8.02 -27.47 -24.36
N GLY A 184 6.74 -27.12 -24.19
CA GLY A 184 5.63 -28.07 -24.32
C GLY A 184 5.50 -28.65 -25.73
N THR A 185 5.61 -27.81 -26.76
CA THR A 185 5.55 -28.26 -28.17
C THR A 185 6.73 -29.16 -28.54
N THR A 186 7.96 -28.80 -28.16
CA THR A 186 9.13 -29.66 -28.39
C THR A 186 9.02 -30.99 -27.64
N ASN A 187 8.48 -30.99 -26.41
CA ASN A 187 8.28 -32.23 -25.66
C ASN A 187 7.26 -33.16 -26.34
N TRP A 188 6.13 -32.62 -26.82
CA TRP A 188 5.14 -33.39 -27.59
C TRP A 188 5.71 -33.98 -28.88
N LEU A 189 6.56 -33.25 -29.60
CA LEU A 189 7.24 -33.77 -30.79
C LEU A 189 8.18 -34.93 -30.48
N ILE A 190 8.94 -34.86 -29.37
CA ILE A 190 9.84 -35.95 -28.98
C ILE A 190 9.04 -37.18 -28.50
N ILE A 191 7.92 -36.99 -27.79
CA ILE A 191 7.02 -38.09 -27.40
C ILE A 191 6.44 -38.77 -28.64
N ALA A 192 5.93 -37.99 -29.60
CA ALA A 192 5.40 -38.52 -30.85
C ALA A 192 6.47 -39.32 -31.63
N LEU A 193 7.69 -38.78 -31.72
CA LEU A 193 8.82 -39.48 -32.34
C LEU A 193 9.18 -40.77 -31.58
N SER A 194 9.14 -40.75 -30.26
CA SER A 194 9.44 -41.92 -29.41
C SER A 194 8.44 -43.05 -29.63
N ILE A 195 7.15 -42.73 -29.78
CA ILE A 195 6.10 -43.71 -30.10
C ILE A 195 6.34 -44.34 -31.49
N ILE A 196 6.71 -43.52 -32.49
CA ILE A 196 7.02 -44.00 -33.84
C ILE A 196 8.23 -44.95 -33.81
N VAL A 197 9.31 -44.56 -33.13
CA VAL A 197 10.52 -45.40 -33.00
C VAL A 197 10.22 -46.67 -32.24
N PHE A 198 9.45 -46.61 -31.15
CA PHE A 198 9.02 -47.78 -30.39
C PHE A 198 8.22 -48.77 -31.25
N GLY A 199 7.27 -48.26 -32.04
CA GLY A 199 6.50 -49.06 -33.00
C GLY A 199 7.41 -49.71 -34.05
N ALA A 200 8.35 -48.96 -34.61
CA ALA A 200 9.30 -49.46 -35.61
C ALA A 200 10.22 -50.56 -35.03
N VAL A 201 10.75 -50.38 -33.81
CA VAL A 201 11.57 -51.38 -33.11
C VAL A 201 10.75 -52.65 -32.84
N THR A 202 9.50 -52.50 -32.38
CA THR A 202 8.59 -53.63 -32.12
C THR A 202 8.32 -54.45 -33.39
N ILE A 203 8.03 -53.77 -34.51
CA ILE A 203 7.83 -54.43 -35.81
C ILE A 203 9.11 -55.11 -36.29
N ALA A 204 10.26 -54.47 -36.13
CA ALA A 204 11.56 -55.03 -36.52
C ALA A 204 11.91 -56.28 -35.70
N LEU A 205 11.71 -56.26 -34.37
CA LEU A 205 11.93 -57.42 -33.49
C LEU A 205 10.98 -58.57 -33.84
N LYS A 206 9.71 -58.27 -34.16
CA LYS A 206 8.75 -59.28 -34.62
C LYS A 206 9.26 -59.99 -35.88
N ARG A 207 9.62 -59.23 -36.92
CA ARG A 207 10.07 -59.78 -38.21
C ARG A 207 11.43 -60.48 -38.14
N GLN A 208 12.37 -59.98 -37.33
CA GLN A 208 13.76 -60.47 -37.34
C GLN A 208 14.09 -61.49 -36.25
N VAL A 209 13.31 -61.55 -35.18
CA VAL A 209 13.57 -62.45 -34.04
C VAL A 209 12.39 -63.41 -33.86
N ILE A 210 11.17 -62.90 -33.71
CA ILE A 210 10.00 -63.72 -33.33
C ILE A 210 9.58 -64.67 -34.47
N ASP A 211 9.35 -64.15 -35.68
CA ASP A 211 8.88 -64.96 -36.81
C ASP A 211 9.90 -66.05 -37.23
N PRO A 212 11.22 -65.77 -37.34
CA PRO A 212 12.22 -66.80 -37.62
C PRO A 212 12.36 -67.82 -36.50
N SER A 213 12.28 -67.40 -35.23
CA SER A 213 12.30 -68.30 -34.08
C SER A 213 11.08 -69.23 -34.10
N ARG A 214 9.89 -68.72 -34.43
CA ARG A 214 8.67 -69.52 -34.55
C ARG A 214 8.77 -70.56 -35.66
N ASN A 215 9.40 -70.21 -36.79
CA ASN A 215 9.67 -71.14 -37.88
C ASN A 215 10.75 -72.18 -37.52
N ALA A 216 11.78 -71.78 -36.76
CA ALA A 216 12.78 -72.69 -36.21
C ALA A 216 12.18 -73.65 -35.18
N PHE A 217 11.35 -73.16 -34.26
CA PHE A 217 10.60 -73.97 -33.30
C PHE A 217 9.64 -74.95 -33.97
N ARG A 218 9.02 -74.57 -35.11
CA ARG A 218 8.18 -75.48 -35.89
C ARG A 218 8.98 -76.65 -36.48
N LYS A 219 10.19 -76.38 -37.00
CA LYS A 219 11.13 -77.42 -37.47
C LYS A 219 11.72 -78.25 -36.33
N ILE A 220 11.95 -77.64 -35.17
CA ILE A 220 12.39 -78.34 -33.95
C ILE A 220 11.27 -79.22 -33.39
N SER A 221 10.01 -78.80 -33.47
CA SER A 221 8.83 -79.62 -33.10
C SER A 221 8.62 -80.80 -34.04
N GLU A 222 8.94 -80.66 -35.33
CA GLU A 222 9.02 -81.79 -36.28
C GLU A 222 10.20 -82.72 -35.95
N SER A 223 11.31 -82.17 -35.45
CA SER A 223 12.50 -82.93 -35.02
C SER A 223 12.37 -83.54 -33.62
N ALA A 224 11.47 -83.02 -32.76
CA ALA A 224 11.19 -83.52 -31.42
C ALA A 224 10.55 -84.92 -31.43
N LYS A 225 9.97 -85.32 -32.56
CA LYS A 225 9.54 -86.71 -32.82
C LYS A 225 10.71 -87.69 -32.91
N SER A 226 11.93 -87.20 -33.13
CA SER A 226 13.18 -87.98 -33.23
C SER A 226 14.05 -87.88 -31.97
N LEU A 227 13.66 -87.09 -30.96
CA LEU A 227 14.46 -86.83 -29.76
C LEU A 227 13.94 -87.61 -28.55
N LEU A 228 13.61 -88.89 -28.75
CA LEU A 228 13.30 -89.85 -27.68
C LEU A 228 14.58 -90.40 -27.01
N ASP A 229 15.77 -89.90 -27.37
CA ASP A 229 17.07 -90.54 -27.12
C ASP A 229 18.08 -89.69 -26.31
N SER A 230 17.64 -88.81 -25.39
CA SER A 230 18.59 -87.96 -24.64
C SER A 230 18.19 -87.75 -23.17
N SER A 231 18.28 -88.84 -22.41
CA SER A 231 17.87 -88.99 -21.00
C SER A 231 18.75 -88.23 -19.96
N GLN A 232 19.89 -87.64 -20.33
CA GLN A 232 20.88 -87.17 -19.31
C GLN A 232 20.95 -85.65 -19.05
N ARG A 233 20.12 -84.83 -19.70
CA ARG A 233 20.12 -83.34 -19.51
C ARG A 233 19.09 -82.81 -18.51
N VAL A 234 18.32 -83.69 -17.85
CA VAL A 234 17.17 -83.29 -17.01
C VAL A 234 17.56 -82.90 -15.57
N ALA A 235 18.68 -83.41 -15.04
CA ALA A 235 19.07 -83.17 -13.63
C ALA A 235 19.56 -81.72 -13.37
N LEU A 236 20.34 -81.12 -14.27
CA LEU A 236 20.90 -79.77 -14.11
C LEU A 236 19.85 -78.64 -14.26
N ASN A 237 18.78 -78.89 -15.03
CA ASN A 237 17.67 -77.93 -15.16
C ASN A 237 16.77 -77.92 -13.91
N SER A 238 16.73 -79.01 -13.13
CA SER A 238 15.86 -79.11 -11.95
C SER A 238 16.33 -78.21 -10.80
N GLU A 239 17.65 -78.07 -10.62
CA GLU A 239 18.24 -77.22 -9.59
C GLU A 239 18.09 -75.72 -9.91
N GLN A 240 18.30 -75.33 -11.18
CA GLN A 240 18.06 -73.96 -11.63
C GLN A 240 16.58 -73.56 -11.50
N ILE A 241 15.65 -74.48 -11.83
CA ILE A 241 14.21 -74.26 -11.63
C ILE A 241 13.89 -74.15 -10.14
N LYS A 242 14.49 -74.98 -9.27
CA LYS A 242 14.29 -74.90 -7.82
C LYS A 242 14.72 -73.55 -7.24
N ASN A 243 15.90 -73.07 -7.63
CA ASN A 243 16.43 -71.78 -7.18
C ASN A 243 15.56 -70.61 -7.66
N ALA A 244 15.13 -70.62 -8.93
CA ALA A 244 14.20 -69.63 -9.47
C ALA A 244 12.85 -69.66 -8.74
N ASN A 245 12.34 -70.84 -8.38
CA ASN A 245 11.08 -70.97 -7.65
C ASN A 245 11.20 -70.42 -6.22
N THR A 246 12.33 -70.65 -5.54
CA THR A 246 12.61 -70.05 -4.23
C THR A 246 12.71 -68.52 -4.30
N GLU A 247 13.34 -67.98 -5.35
CA GLU A 247 13.44 -66.54 -5.56
C GLU A 247 12.08 -65.87 -5.86
N ILE A 248 11.22 -66.56 -6.61
CA ILE A 248 9.82 -66.16 -6.85
C ILE A 248 9.03 -66.16 -5.54
N VAL A 249 9.11 -67.21 -4.73
CA VAL A 249 8.39 -67.29 -3.45
C VAL A 249 8.83 -66.18 -2.49
N ASN A 250 10.13 -65.88 -2.43
CA ASN A 250 10.65 -64.77 -1.62
C ASN A 250 10.14 -63.42 -2.14
N SER A 251 10.14 -63.21 -3.45
CA SER A 251 9.61 -62.00 -4.08
C SER A 251 8.10 -61.84 -3.86
N MET A 252 7.34 -62.93 -3.88
CA MET A 252 5.91 -62.95 -3.55
C MET A 252 5.65 -62.59 -2.09
N SER A 253 6.48 -63.09 -1.16
CA SER A 253 6.38 -62.73 0.25
C SER A 253 6.66 -61.24 0.49
N VAL A 254 7.72 -60.69 -0.13
CA VAL A 254 8.01 -59.25 -0.08
C VAL A 254 6.86 -58.44 -0.69
N PHE A 255 6.35 -58.85 -1.85
CA PHE A 255 5.24 -58.18 -2.52
C PHE A 255 3.96 -58.15 -1.68
N SER A 256 3.60 -59.25 -1.02
CA SER A 256 2.44 -59.30 -0.13
C SER A 256 2.60 -58.33 1.05
N ARG A 257 3.77 -58.29 1.68
CA ARG A 257 4.04 -57.36 2.78
C ARG A 257 3.98 -55.90 2.31
N THR A 258 4.60 -55.57 1.18
CA THR A 258 4.54 -54.21 0.62
C THR A 258 3.10 -53.81 0.24
N SER A 259 2.30 -54.75 -0.25
CA SER A 259 0.88 -54.49 -0.56
C SER A 259 0.06 -54.20 0.70
N GLU A 260 0.35 -54.88 1.81
CA GLU A 260 -0.28 -54.65 3.11
C GLU A 260 0.13 -53.28 3.70
N GLU A 261 1.42 -52.95 3.65
CA GLU A 261 1.93 -51.63 4.04
C GLU A 261 1.30 -50.50 3.19
N GLN A 262 1.10 -50.75 1.89
CA GLN A 262 0.45 -49.81 0.98
C GLN A 262 -1.04 -49.65 1.30
N ALA A 263 -1.76 -50.74 1.60
CA ALA A 263 -3.17 -50.68 1.99
C ALA A 263 -3.36 -49.85 3.26
N ASN A 264 -2.48 -50.03 4.25
CA ASN A 264 -2.49 -49.23 5.48
C ASN A 264 -2.21 -47.74 5.21
N SER A 265 -1.25 -47.44 4.33
CA SER A 265 -0.96 -46.05 3.92
C SER A 265 -2.16 -45.39 3.24
N VAL A 266 -2.92 -46.13 2.42
CA VAL A 266 -4.14 -45.62 1.77
C VAL A 266 -5.26 -45.34 2.79
N LEU A 267 -5.40 -46.16 3.84
CA LEU A 267 -6.35 -45.91 4.92
C LEU A 267 -6.00 -44.63 5.68
N GLU A 268 -4.73 -44.43 6.00
CA GLU A 268 -4.24 -43.23 6.68
C GLU A 268 -4.47 -41.96 5.84
N VAL A 269 -4.19 -42.02 4.53
CA VAL A 269 -4.46 -40.92 3.59
C VAL A 269 -5.95 -40.59 3.54
N ASN A 270 -6.84 -41.59 3.53
CA ASN A 270 -8.29 -41.35 3.57
C ASN A 270 -8.73 -40.66 4.86
N GLN A 271 -8.17 -41.07 6.01
CA GLN A 271 -8.47 -40.44 7.29
C GLN A 271 -8.00 -38.97 7.30
N LEU A 272 -6.78 -38.71 6.84
CA LEU A 272 -6.24 -37.34 6.71
C LEU A 272 -7.09 -36.48 5.76
N ALA A 273 -7.54 -37.05 4.63
CA ALA A 273 -8.44 -36.35 3.71
C ALA A 273 -9.78 -35.98 4.38
N GLY A 274 -10.33 -36.85 5.22
CA GLY A 274 -11.52 -36.57 6.02
C GLY A 274 -11.32 -35.44 7.04
N GLN A 275 -10.16 -35.43 7.71
CA GLN A 275 -9.79 -34.34 8.63
C GLN A 275 -9.61 -33.01 7.89
N ILE A 276 -8.94 -33.01 6.73
CA ILE A 276 -8.79 -31.83 5.88
C ILE A 276 -10.15 -31.29 5.43
N SER A 277 -11.07 -32.17 5.01
CA SER A 277 -12.43 -31.78 4.62
C SER A 277 -13.18 -31.09 5.76
N THR A 278 -13.00 -31.59 7.00
CA THR A 278 -13.58 -30.98 8.20
C THR A 278 -12.97 -29.61 8.49
N ALA A 279 -11.64 -29.49 8.42
CA ALA A 279 -10.93 -28.23 8.60
C ALA A 279 -11.36 -27.18 7.56
N ILE A 280 -11.51 -27.57 6.29
CA ILE A 280 -12.00 -26.69 5.22
C ILE A 280 -13.41 -26.19 5.53
N LYS A 281 -14.31 -27.03 6.05
CA LYS A 281 -15.66 -26.61 6.47
C LYS A 281 -15.60 -25.60 7.62
N GLN A 282 -14.72 -25.79 8.60
CA GLN A 282 -14.54 -24.83 9.68
C GLN A 282 -14.01 -23.49 9.17
N VAL A 283 -13.04 -23.50 8.26
CA VAL A 283 -12.52 -22.30 7.61
C VAL A 283 -13.62 -21.58 6.82
N ALA A 284 -14.44 -22.32 6.07
CA ALA A 284 -15.55 -21.74 5.32
C ALA A 284 -16.58 -21.06 6.23
N ASN A 285 -16.94 -21.71 7.35
CA ASN A 285 -17.85 -21.13 8.35
C ASN A 285 -17.25 -19.87 9.00
N GLY A 286 -15.98 -19.91 9.38
CA GLY A 286 -15.29 -18.75 9.94
C GLY A 286 -15.18 -17.59 8.95
N ALA A 287 -14.94 -17.87 7.67
CA ALA A 287 -14.93 -16.86 6.62
C ALA A 287 -16.33 -16.21 6.44
N GLN A 288 -17.40 -16.99 6.61
CA GLN A 288 -18.76 -16.47 6.51
C GLN A 288 -19.15 -15.62 7.73
N GLU A 289 -18.69 -15.98 8.92
CA GLU A 289 -18.82 -15.16 10.14
C GLU A 289 -18.04 -13.86 10.00
N GLN A 290 -16.78 -13.93 9.55
CA GLN A 290 -15.96 -12.74 9.27
C GLN A 290 -16.60 -11.81 8.23
N ALA A 291 -17.21 -12.36 7.17
CA ALA A 291 -17.92 -11.54 6.18
C ALA A 291 -19.12 -10.79 6.78
N ARG A 292 -19.82 -11.43 7.74
CA ARG A 292 -20.91 -10.79 8.49
C ARG A 292 -20.39 -9.66 9.39
N ASP A 293 -19.31 -9.91 10.13
CA ASP A 293 -18.69 -8.91 11.01
C ASP A 293 -18.17 -7.70 10.23
N VAL A 294 -17.57 -7.92 9.05
CA VAL A 294 -17.13 -6.84 8.16
C VAL A 294 -18.31 -6.00 7.66
N SER A 295 -19.43 -6.62 7.34
CA SER A 295 -20.66 -5.92 6.94
C SER A 295 -21.23 -5.07 8.08
N GLU A 296 -21.21 -5.59 9.31
CA GLU A 296 -21.64 -4.86 10.49
C GLU A 296 -20.71 -3.69 10.83
N ALA A 297 -19.39 -3.91 10.75
CA ALA A 297 -18.39 -2.84 10.88
C ALA A 297 -18.59 -1.74 9.82
N HIS A 298 -18.94 -2.11 8.59
CA HIS A 298 -19.22 -1.13 7.54
C HIS A 298 -20.43 -0.26 7.88
N ARG A 299 -21.53 -0.85 8.37
CA ARG A 299 -22.70 -0.08 8.83
C ARG A 299 -22.35 0.86 10.00
N MET A 300 -21.54 0.39 10.95
CA MET A 300 -21.08 1.25 12.05
C MET A 300 -20.24 2.43 11.54
N MET A 301 -19.40 2.22 10.53
CA MET A 301 -18.62 3.30 9.90
C MET A 301 -19.50 4.30 9.16
N GLU A 302 -20.58 3.87 8.49
CA GLU A 302 -21.57 4.78 7.89
C GLU A 302 -22.26 5.64 8.96
N GLN A 303 -22.67 5.03 10.07
CA GLN A 303 -23.28 5.75 11.20
C GLN A 303 -22.29 6.75 11.83
N LEU A 304 -21.03 6.35 12.00
CA LEU A 304 -19.97 7.23 12.50
C LEU A 304 -19.73 8.41 11.56
N SER A 305 -19.70 8.18 10.25
CA SER A 305 -19.55 9.24 9.25
C SER A 305 -20.69 10.25 9.33
N SER A 306 -21.93 9.78 9.52
CA SER A 306 -23.09 10.67 9.71
C SER A 306 -22.96 11.49 10.98
N ALA A 307 -22.57 10.86 12.09
CA ALA A 307 -22.38 11.56 13.37
C ALA A 307 -21.28 12.61 13.30
N VAL A 308 -20.17 12.33 12.60
CA VAL A 308 -19.08 13.29 12.38
C VAL A 308 -19.58 14.49 11.56
N SER A 309 -20.40 14.25 10.52
CA SER A 309 -20.99 15.33 9.72
C SER A 309 -21.89 16.24 10.58
N GLU A 310 -22.69 15.65 11.46
CA GLU A 310 -23.54 16.41 12.40
C GLU A 310 -22.70 17.23 13.39
N VAL A 311 -21.60 16.67 13.92
CA VAL A 311 -20.67 17.40 14.79
C VAL A 311 -20.04 18.60 14.07
N VAL A 312 -19.66 18.45 12.79
CA VAL A 312 -19.11 19.55 11.98
C VAL A 312 -20.15 20.66 11.76
N GLU A 313 -21.39 20.30 11.46
CA GLU A 313 -22.48 21.26 11.29
C GLU A 313 -22.77 22.02 12.59
N ASN A 314 -22.81 21.31 13.72
CA ASN A 314 -22.98 21.90 15.03
C ASN A 314 -21.82 22.83 15.40
N ALA A 315 -20.57 22.43 15.16
CA ALA A 315 -19.39 23.27 15.40
C ALA A 315 -19.42 24.55 14.55
N THR A 316 -19.83 24.44 13.29
CA THR A 316 -19.99 25.59 12.37
C THR A 316 -21.07 26.56 12.88
N THR A 317 -22.18 26.01 13.37
CA THR A 317 -23.26 26.80 13.97
C THR A 317 -22.78 27.52 15.23
N VAL A 318 -22.08 26.84 16.13
CA VAL A 318 -21.50 27.43 17.34
C VAL A 318 -20.52 28.55 17.01
N ALA A 319 -19.63 28.35 16.04
CA ALA A 319 -18.69 29.38 15.60
C ALA A 319 -19.41 30.63 15.07
N ARG A 320 -20.48 30.44 14.29
CA ARG A 320 -21.32 31.54 13.78
C ARG A 320 -22.00 32.30 14.91
N VAL A 321 -22.57 31.60 15.90
CA VAL A 321 -23.20 32.25 17.06
C VAL A 321 -22.16 33.02 17.88
N ALA A 322 -21.00 32.42 18.16
CA ALA A 322 -19.92 33.09 18.89
C ALA A 322 -19.44 34.37 18.19
N SER A 323 -19.30 34.35 16.86
CA SER A 323 -18.96 35.55 16.08
C SER A 323 -20.03 36.63 16.16
N ALA A 324 -21.31 36.26 16.16
CA ALA A 324 -22.41 37.22 16.31
C ALA A 324 -22.45 37.82 17.73
N SER A 325 -22.21 37.00 18.76
CA SER A 325 -22.09 37.46 20.14
C SER A 325 -20.93 38.44 20.32
N LEU A 326 -19.78 38.19 19.69
CA LEU A 326 -18.65 39.12 19.70
C LEU A 326 -19.03 40.48 19.10
N GLY A 327 -19.67 40.51 17.92
CA GLY A 327 -20.11 41.76 17.30
C GLY A 327 -21.13 42.53 18.16
N THR A 328 -21.99 41.81 18.88
CA THR A 328 -22.94 42.41 19.84
C THR A 328 -22.20 43.03 21.03
N ALA A 329 -21.19 42.35 21.56
CA ALA A 329 -20.37 42.86 22.65
C ALA A 329 -19.55 44.10 22.25
N GLU A 330 -19.01 44.13 21.02
CA GLU A 330 -18.33 45.31 20.47
C GLU A 330 -19.27 46.51 20.34
N THR A 331 -20.50 46.29 19.87
CA THR A 331 -21.53 47.34 19.79
C THR A 331 -21.94 47.84 21.18
N GLY A 332 -22.03 46.92 22.15
CA GLY A 332 -22.29 47.24 23.56
C GLY A 332 -21.16 48.09 24.16
N LYS A 333 -19.90 47.75 23.88
CA LYS A 333 -18.74 48.54 24.30
C LYS A 333 -18.79 49.97 23.76
N ASP A 334 -19.04 50.15 22.46
CA ASP A 334 -19.18 51.48 21.85
C ASP A 334 -20.29 52.32 22.51
N SER A 335 -21.41 51.67 22.86
CA SER A 335 -22.50 52.34 23.58
C SER A 335 -22.11 52.80 24.99
N VAL A 336 -21.33 51.98 25.71
CA VAL A 336 -20.79 52.34 27.03
C VAL A 336 -19.77 53.48 26.90
N ASP A 337 -18.87 53.43 25.93
CA ASP A 337 -17.85 54.47 25.69
C ASP A 337 -18.52 55.83 25.37
N LYS A 338 -19.61 55.83 24.59
CA LYS A 338 -20.45 57.01 24.34
C LYS A 338 -21.12 57.52 25.61
N ALA A 339 -21.65 56.64 26.45
CA ALA A 339 -22.28 57.03 27.72
C ALA A 339 -21.25 57.68 28.69
N VAL A 340 -20.06 57.10 28.81
CA VAL A 340 -18.96 57.66 29.63
C VAL A 340 -18.53 59.04 29.11
N SER A 341 -18.42 59.20 27.79
CA SER A 341 -18.11 60.49 27.18
C SER A 341 -19.20 61.53 27.46
N GLY A 342 -20.47 61.13 27.34
CA GLY A 342 -21.62 61.98 27.66
C GLY A 342 -21.66 62.39 29.14
N MET A 343 -21.37 61.48 30.07
CA MET A 343 -21.26 61.79 31.50
C MET A 343 -20.13 62.80 31.78
N SER A 344 -19.02 62.71 31.06
CA SER A 344 -17.90 63.65 31.20
C SER A 344 -18.28 65.05 30.74
N ALA A 345 -18.96 65.18 29.59
CA ALA A 345 -19.47 66.47 29.11
C ALA A 345 -20.55 67.06 30.03
N MET A 346 -21.42 66.21 30.60
CA MET A 346 -22.41 66.63 31.59
C MET A 346 -21.73 67.19 32.85
N ARG A 347 -20.70 66.51 33.35
CA ARG A 347 -19.91 66.98 34.50
C ARG A 347 -19.31 68.37 34.24
N GLU A 348 -18.74 68.59 33.06
CA GLU A 348 -18.19 69.91 32.68
C GLU A 348 -19.26 70.99 32.64
N THR A 349 -20.43 70.68 32.08
CA THR A 349 -21.58 71.60 32.04
C THR A 349 -22.10 71.96 33.44
N VAL A 350 -22.16 70.97 34.34
CA VAL A 350 -22.57 71.18 35.74
C VAL A 350 -21.57 72.09 36.47
N LEU A 351 -20.25 71.85 36.31
CA LEU A 351 -19.22 72.71 36.91
C LEU A 351 -19.27 74.14 36.37
N SER A 352 -19.44 74.31 35.06
CA SER A 352 -19.62 75.63 34.43
C SER A 352 -20.86 76.35 34.97
N THR A 353 -21.96 75.62 35.15
CA THR A 353 -23.19 76.17 35.72
C THR A 353 -23.00 76.60 37.18
N ALA A 354 -22.32 75.77 37.99
CA ALA A 354 -21.98 76.11 39.37
C ALA A 354 -21.14 77.40 39.45
N ASN A 355 -20.13 77.55 38.58
CA ASN A 355 -19.32 78.78 38.50
C ASN A 355 -20.16 80.01 38.14
N LYS A 356 -21.11 79.89 37.19
CA LYS A 356 -22.03 80.98 36.84
C LYS A 356 -22.95 81.36 37.99
N ILE A 357 -23.46 80.38 38.73
CA ILE A 357 -24.28 80.62 39.93
C ILE A 357 -23.47 81.34 41.00
N GLN A 358 -22.21 80.94 41.22
CA GLN A 358 -21.32 81.63 42.17
C GLN A 358 -21.08 83.09 41.75
N ALA A 359 -20.74 83.34 40.49
CA ALA A 359 -20.54 84.69 39.97
C ALA A 359 -21.82 85.55 40.08
N LEU A 360 -22.99 84.96 39.84
CA LEU A 360 -24.27 85.62 40.06
C LEU A 360 -24.48 85.96 41.54
N GLY A 361 -24.13 85.06 42.45
CA GLY A 361 -24.18 85.30 43.90
C GLY A 361 -23.30 86.48 44.31
N GLU A 362 -22.08 86.58 43.79
CA GLU A 362 -21.18 87.72 44.01
C GLU A 362 -21.78 89.03 43.46
N LYS A 363 -22.37 88.99 42.26
CA LYS A 363 -23.06 90.16 41.68
C LYS A 363 -24.27 90.60 42.49
N SER A 364 -25.07 89.65 42.99
CA SER A 364 -26.20 89.96 43.87
C SER A 364 -25.74 90.57 45.20
N LYS A 365 -24.60 90.15 45.74
CA LYS A 365 -23.98 90.79 46.91
C LYS A 365 -23.57 92.24 46.62
N GLN A 366 -22.91 92.49 45.48
CA GLN A 366 -22.58 93.85 45.04
C GLN A 366 -23.83 94.73 44.89
N ILE A 367 -24.93 94.17 44.37
CA ILE A 367 -26.22 94.88 44.30
C ILE A 367 -26.74 95.20 45.71
N GLY A 368 -26.65 94.25 46.64
CA GLY A 368 -27.02 94.47 48.04
C GLY A 368 -26.25 95.63 48.69
N GLU A 369 -24.93 95.67 48.48
CA GLU A 369 -24.06 96.79 48.93
C GLU A 369 -24.48 98.13 48.30
N ILE A 370 -24.87 98.14 47.02
CA ILE A 370 -25.40 99.35 46.36
C ILE A 370 -26.75 99.77 46.97
N ILE A 371 -27.64 98.82 47.26
CA ILE A 371 -28.94 99.12 47.89
C ILE A 371 -28.76 99.71 49.28
N GLU A 372 -27.80 99.22 50.07
CA GLU A 372 -27.45 99.78 51.38
C GLU A 372 -26.99 101.24 51.23
N VAL A 373 -26.12 101.54 50.25
CA VAL A 373 -25.72 102.92 49.93
C VAL A 373 -26.90 103.78 49.47
N ILE A 374 -27.84 103.22 48.70
CA ILE A 374 -29.05 103.95 48.26
C ILE A 374 -29.96 104.26 49.47
N ASP A 375 -30.09 103.33 50.41
CA ASP A 375 -30.88 103.52 51.64
C ASP A 375 -30.26 104.61 52.51
N ASP A 376 -28.94 104.61 52.68
CA ASP A 376 -28.19 105.68 53.36
C ASP A 376 -28.40 107.05 52.69
N ILE A 377 -28.36 107.12 51.35
CA ILE A 377 -28.62 108.34 50.59
C ILE A 377 -30.08 108.77 50.75
N ALA A 378 -31.03 107.84 50.73
CA ALA A 378 -32.45 108.13 50.90
C ALA A 378 -32.73 108.67 52.31
N GLU A 379 -32.11 108.12 53.35
CA GLU A 379 -32.19 108.62 54.72
C GLU A 379 -31.59 110.02 54.84
N GLN A 380 -30.41 110.27 54.24
CA GLN A 380 -29.84 111.62 54.13
C GLN A 380 -30.76 112.58 53.39
N THR A 381 -31.37 112.14 52.28
CA THR A 381 -32.29 112.95 51.47
C THR A 381 -33.56 113.27 52.26
N ASN A 382 -34.08 112.31 53.02
CA ASN A 382 -35.23 112.51 53.91
C ASN A 382 -34.91 113.52 55.02
N LEU A 383 -33.73 113.43 55.63
CA LEU A 383 -33.24 114.41 56.61
C LEU A 383 -33.07 115.81 55.99
N LEU A 384 -32.48 115.90 54.79
CA LEU A 384 -32.34 117.17 54.06
C LEU A 384 -33.69 117.78 53.71
N ALA A 385 -34.63 116.97 53.22
CA ALA A 385 -35.99 117.41 52.88
C ALA A 385 -36.76 117.86 54.12
N LEU A 386 -36.59 117.16 55.25
CA LEU A 386 -37.19 117.54 56.53
C LEU A 386 -36.62 118.87 57.04
N ASN A 387 -35.30 119.05 57.01
CA ASN A 387 -34.67 120.31 57.38
C ASN A 387 -35.12 121.47 56.48
N ALA A 388 -35.23 121.24 55.17
CA ALA A 388 -35.73 122.24 54.23
C ALA A 388 -37.21 122.58 54.49
N ALA A 389 -38.04 121.60 54.89
CA ALA A 389 -39.43 121.84 55.27
C ALA A 389 -39.56 122.63 56.59
N ILE A 390 -38.64 122.40 57.55
CA ILE A 390 -38.55 123.21 58.78
C ILE A 390 -38.09 124.64 58.48
N GLU A 391 -37.12 124.84 57.59
CA GLU A 391 -36.66 126.18 57.20
C GLU A 391 -37.65 126.96 56.32
N ALA A 392 -38.54 126.26 55.60
CA ALA A 392 -39.57 126.86 54.75
C ALA A 392 -40.89 127.19 55.48
N ALA A 393 -41.10 126.68 56.70
CA ALA A 393 -42.28 126.91 57.55
C ALA A 393 -41.98 127.97 58.62
#